data_AF-A0A976L502-F1
#
_entry.id   AF-A0A976L502-F1
#
_cell.length_a   1.000
_cell.length_b   1.000
_cell.length_c   1.000
_cell.angle_alpha   90.00
_cell.angle_beta   90.00
_cell.angle_gamma   90.00
#
_symmetry.space_group_name_H-M   'P 1'
#
loop_
_entity.id
_entity.type
_entity.pdbx_description
1 polymer ?
#
loop_
_entity_poly.entity_id
_entity_poly.type
_entity_poly.pdbx_seq_one_letter_code
_entity_poly.pdbx_strand_id
1 'polypeptide(L)'
;MTKVLSMSEFRSNLALELDHLSCNSRNQIIIKRPKSKGNIVVISQEAYNSMEETLYLLSNKKNREHILESMQQAKEGKTTKIKLKDLWK
;
A
#
# COMPACT_ATOMS: atom_id res chain seq x y z
N MET A 1 14.32 -0.59 0.67
CA MET A 1 14.68 -1.37 -0.55
C MET A 1 14.14 -2.79 -0.37
N THR A 2 13.48 -3.37 -1.38
CA THR A 2 12.78 -4.66 -1.27
C THR A 2 13.77 -5.80 -1.04
N LYS A 3 13.58 -6.56 0.05
CA LYS A 3 14.43 -7.70 0.39
C LYS A 3 14.04 -8.92 -0.45
N VAL A 4 15.04 -9.63 -0.95
CA VAL A 4 14.86 -10.84 -1.75
C VAL A 4 15.51 -12.01 -1.01
N LEU A 5 14.74 -13.06 -0.76
CA LEU A 5 15.17 -14.27 -0.04
C LEU A 5 14.91 -15.50 -0.89
N SER A 6 15.72 -16.55 -0.73
CA SER A 6 15.35 -17.89 -1.17
C SER A 6 14.25 -18.48 -0.26
N MET A 7 13.52 -19.47 -0.77
CA MET A 7 12.53 -20.19 0.04
C MET A 7 13.13 -20.83 1.31
N SER A 8 14.39 -21.27 1.25
CA SER A 8 15.06 -21.86 2.41
C SER A 8 15.39 -20.80 3.47
N GLU A 9 15.94 -19.65 3.06
CA GLU A 9 16.25 -18.54 3.99
C GLU A 9 14.99 -17.98 4.65
N PHE A 10 13.89 -17.85 3.89
CA PHE A 10 12.62 -17.37 4.44
C PHE A 10 12.06 -18.34 5.49
N ARG A 11 12.17 -19.65 5.27
CA ARG A 11 11.72 -20.66 6.25
C ARG A 11 12.55 -20.62 7.52
N SER A 12 13.87 -20.54 7.41
CA SER A 12 14.76 -20.51 8.56
C SER A 12 14.59 -19.26 9.42
N ASN A 13 14.16 -18.14 8.82
CA ASN A 13 14.02 -16.85 9.49
C ASN A 13 12.57 -16.34 9.57
N LEU A 14 11.58 -17.24 9.51
CA LEU A 14 10.18 -16.90 9.28
C LEU A 14 9.65 -15.83 10.26
N ALA A 15 9.78 -16.06 11.56
CA ALA A 15 9.26 -15.15 12.59
C ALA A 15 9.88 -13.74 12.45
N LEU A 16 11.21 -13.67 12.33
CA LEU A 16 11.94 -12.42 12.18
C LEU A 16 11.54 -11.64 10.92
N GLU A 17 11.35 -12.32 9.78
CA GLU A 17 10.92 -11.65 8.56
C GLU A 17 9.46 -11.17 8.62
N LEU A 18 8.57 -11.91 9.31
CA LEU A 18 7.19 -11.46 9.56
C LEU A 18 7.12 -10.27 10.51
N ASP A 19 7.96 -10.22 11.55
CA ASP A 19 8.06 -9.09 12.46
C ASP A 19 8.57 -7.83 11.73
N HIS A 20 9.55 -7.99 10.84
CA HIS A 20 10.01 -6.88 10.00
C HIS A 20 8.94 -6.34 9.05
N LEU A 21 7.99 -7.19 8.62
CA LEU A 21 6.87 -6.79 7.77
C LEU A 21 5.78 -6.05 8.55
N SER A 22 5.57 -6.39 9.82
CA SER A 22 4.53 -5.77 10.66
C SER A 22 5.01 -4.48 11.37
N CYS A 23 6.28 -4.40 11.74
CA CYS A 23 6.85 -3.26 12.48
C CYS A 23 7.32 -2.11 11.57
N ASN A 24 6.72 -1.93 10.39
CA ASN A 24 7.01 -0.84 9.43
C ASN A 24 8.48 -0.71 8.98
N SER A 25 9.32 -1.71 9.22
CA SER A 25 10.69 -1.70 8.73
C SER A 25 10.72 -1.90 7.22
N ARG A 26 9.80 -2.70 6.69
CA ARG A 26 9.63 -3.02 5.25
C ARG A 26 8.18 -3.45 5.02
N ASN A 27 7.55 -3.08 3.91
CA ASN A 27 6.16 -3.47 3.63
C ASN A 27 6.02 -4.74 2.78
N GLN A 28 7.12 -5.22 2.18
CA GLN A 28 7.11 -6.39 1.31
C GLN A 28 8.47 -7.10 1.28
N ILE A 29 8.43 -8.40 0.99
CA ILE A 29 9.58 -9.26 0.68
C ILE A 29 9.29 -10.09 -0.57
N ILE A 30 10.33 -10.43 -1.32
CA ILE A 30 10.24 -11.32 -2.49
C ILE A 30 10.90 -12.65 -2.15
N ILE A 31 10.18 -13.75 -2.35
CA ILE A 31 10.65 -15.11 -2.12
C ILE A 31 10.92 -15.76 -3.48
N LYS A 32 12.20 -16.08 -3.73
CA LYS A 32 12.66 -16.87 -4.87
C LYS A 32 12.35 -18.35 -4.62
N ARG A 33 11.56 -18.94 -5.51
CA ARG A 33 11.22 -20.37 -5.44
C ARG A 33 12.14 -21.19 -6.33
N PRO A 34 12.51 -22.42 -5.92
CA PRO A 34 13.27 -23.33 -6.77
C PRO A 34 12.53 -23.69 -8.06
N LYS A 35 13.29 -24.14 -9.07
CA LYS A 35 12.79 -24.78 -10.30
C LYS A 35 11.84 -23.91 -11.13
N SER A 36 12.16 -22.62 -11.28
CA SER A 36 11.42 -21.68 -12.16
C SER A 36 9.93 -21.53 -11.86
N LYS A 37 9.49 -21.83 -10.63
CA LYS A 37 8.08 -21.77 -10.20
C LYS A 37 7.55 -20.34 -9.97
N GLY A 38 8.24 -19.32 -10.51
CA GLY A 38 7.98 -17.91 -10.26
C GLY A 38 8.34 -17.47 -8.83
N ASN A 39 8.56 -16.16 -8.67
CA ASN A 39 8.77 -15.56 -7.35
C ASN A 39 7.42 -15.26 -6.70
N ILE A 40 7.37 -15.30 -5.37
CA ILE A 40 6.20 -14.87 -4.59
C ILE A 40 6.54 -13.56 -3.88
N VAL A 41 5.57 -12.66 -3.75
CA VAL A 41 5.68 -11.48 -2.91
C VAL A 41 4.85 -11.72 -1.65
N VAL A 42 5.43 -11.45 -0.49
CA VAL A 42 4.70 -11.41 0.78
C VAL A 42 4.65 -9.95 1.21
N ILE A 43 3.47 -9.49 1.60
CA ILE A 43 3.15 -8.09 1.89
C ILE A 43 2.45 -8.05 3.24
N SER A 44 2.68 -7.01 4.03
CA SER A 44 1.90 -6.79 5.26
C SER A 44 0.43 -6.56 4.91
N GLN A 45 -0.47 -6.93 5.82
CA GLN A 45 -1.90 -6.72 5.60
C GLN A 45 -2.25 -5.24 5.41
N GLU A 46 -1.60 -4.35 6.18
CA GLU A 46 -1.76 -2.90 6.05
C GLU A 46 -1.39 -2.40 4.65
N ALA A 47 -0.24 -2.82 4.13
CA ALA A 47 0.20 -2.42 2.79
C ALA A 47 -0.69 -3.02 1.70
N TYR A 48 -1.18 -4.26 1.87
CA TYR A 48 -2.16 -4.85 0.95
C TYR A 48 -3.46 -4.02 0.92
N ASN A 49 -4.04 -3.72 2.08
CA ASN A 49 -5.27 -2.93 2.16
C ASN A 49 -5.11 -1.53 1.56
N SER A 50 -3.99 -0.86 1.81
CA SER A 50 -3.71 0.47 1.25
C SER A 50 -3.60 0.43 -0.29
N MET A 51 -3.00 -0.62 -0.86
CA MET A 51 -2.96 -0.80 -2.32
C MET A 51 -4.35 -1.08 -2.87
N GLU A 52 -5.12 -1.97 -2.26
CA GLU A 52 -6.48 -2.31 -2.71
C GLU A 52 -7.41 -1.10 -2.68
N GLU A 53 -7.34 -0.28 -1.62
CA GLU A 53 -8.09 0.97 -1.52
C GLU A 53 -7.69 1.96 -2.62
N THR A 54 -6.38 2.12 -2.86
CA THR A 54 -5.89 2.99 -3.93
C THR A 54 -6.38 2.51 -5.30
N LEU A 55 -6.31 1.20 -5.57
CA LEU A 55 -6.80 0.61 -6.82
C LEU A 55 -8.32 0.83 -6.96
N TYR A 56 -9.07 0.65 -5.88
CA TYR A 56 -10.50 0.89 -5.84
C TYR A 56 -10.83 2.36 -6.17
N LEU A 57 -10.21 3.31 -5.47
CA LEU A 57 -10.43 4.74 -5.68
C LEU A 57 -10.11 5.17 -7.11
N LEU A 58 -9.07 4.60 -7.72
CA LEU A 58 -8.61 4.96 -9.07
C LEU A 58 -9.28 4.15 -10.19
N SER A 59 -10.00 3.08 -9.87
CA SER A 59 -10.64 2.18 -10.85
C SER A 59 -11.61 2.91 -11.78
N ASN A 60 -12.36 3.88 -11.26
CA ASN A 60 -13.29 4.69 -12.03
C ASN A 60 -12.60 5.96 -12.56
N LYS A 61 -12.66 6.20 -13.87
CA LYS A 61 -12.05 7.37 -14.51
C LYS A 61 -12.54 8.70 -13.92
N LYS A 62 -13.85 8.87 -13.76
CA LYS A 62 -14.46 10.09 -13.22
C LYS A 62 -14.02 10.33 -11.77
N ASN A 63 -13.99 9.27 -10.96
CA ASN A 63 -13.53 9.38 -9.56
C ASN A 63 -12.04 9.75 -9.47
N ARG A 64 -11.21 9.11 -10.30
CA ARG A 64 -9.78 9.41 -10.40
C ARG A 64 -9.51 10.85 -10.81
N GLU A 65 -10.19 11.36 -11.84
CA GLU A 65 -10.07 12.76 -12.27
C GLU A 65 -10.45 13.72 -11.13
N HIS A 66 -11.56 13.44 -10.44
CA HIS A 66 -12.01 14.24 -9.30
C HIS A 66 -11.01 14.25 -8.13
N ILE A 67 -10.45 13.09 -7.78
CA ILE A 67 -9.44 12.98 -6.71
C ILE A 67 -8.18 13.78 -7.09
N LEU A 68 -7.68 13.60 -8.32
CA LEU A 68 -6.47 14.29 -8.78
C LEU A 68 -6.67 15.81 -8.83
N GLU A 69 -7.83 16.28 -9.29
CA GLU A 69 -8.18 17.70 -9.27
C GLU A 69 -8.25 18.24 -7.84
N SER A 70 -8.93 17.53 -6.93
CA SER A 70 -9.06 17.93 -5.52
C SER A 70 -7.70 18.00 -4.82
N MET A 71 -6.80 17.05 -5.11
CA MET A 71 -5.42 17.09 -4.62
C MET A 71 -4.64 18.30 -5.13
N GLN A 72 -4.85 18.68 -6.40
CA GLN A 72 -4.20 19.86 -6.99
C GLN A 72 -4.72 21.16 -6.36
N GLN A 73 -6.05 21.29 -6.23
CA GLN A 73 -6.68 22.43 -5.56
C GLN A 73 -6.17 22.59 -4.12
N ALA A 74 -6.05 21.49 -3.39
CA ALA A 74 -5.50 21.50 -2.03
C ALA A 74 -4.05 21.98 -1.96
N LYS A 75 -3.20 21.53 -2.89
CA LYS A 75 -1.79 21.97 -2.98
C LYS A 75 -1.66 23.46 -3.33
N GLU A 76 -2.58 23.97 -4.15
CA GLU A 76 -2.64 25.39 -4.54
C GLU A 76 -3.33 26.27 -3.49
N GLY A 77 -3.76 25.69 -2.36
CA GLY A 77 -4.47 26.42 -1.31
C GLY A 77 -5.91 26.83 -1.68
N LYS A 78 -6.47 26.31 -2.80
CA LYS A 78 -7.85 26.51 -3.24
C LYS A 78 -8.82 25.67 -2.40
N THR A 79 -8.79 25.86 -1.09
CA THR A 79 -9.63 25.12 -0.13
C THR A 79 -10.52 26.09 0.64
N THR A 80 -11.72 25.64 0.97
CA THR A 80 -12.67 26.40 1.80
C THR A 80 -12.75 25.76 3.16
N LYS A 81 -12.53 26.54 4.22
CA LYS A 81 -12.70 26.06 5.59
C LYS A 81 -14.18 26.05 5.95
N ILE A 82 -14.73 24.88 6.21
CA ILE A 82 -16.13 24.69 6.61
C ILE A 82 -16.15 24.14 8.04
N LYS A 83 -17.07 24.60 8.89
CA LYS A 83 -17.25 24.00 10.23
C LYS A 83 -18.08 22.74 10.06
N LEU A 84 -17.69 21.64 10.71
CA LEU A 84 -18.38 20.34 10.58
C LEU A 84 -19.89 20.44 10.88
N LYS A 85 -20.29 21.27 11.85
CA LYS A 85 -21.70 21.53 12.20
C LYS A 85 -22.52 22.19 11.09
N ASP A 86 -21.89 22.77 10.08
CA ASP A 86 -22.55 23.45 8.97
C ASP A 86 -22.78 22.52 7.77
N LEU A 87 -22.20 21.30 7.77
CA LEU A 87 -22.34 20.29 6.70
C LEU A 87 -23.58 19.40 6.83
N TRP A 88 -24.18 19.33 8.01
CA TRP A 88 -25.32 18.45 8.33
C TRP A 88 -26.55 19.27 8.77
N LYS A 89 -27.03 20.14 7.88
CA LYS A 89 -28.32 20.85 8.05
C LYS A 89 -29.40 20.25 7.16
#